data_AF-A0A2V9CCR0-F1
#
_entry.id   AF-A0A2V9CCR0-F1
#
_cell.length_a   1.000
_cell.length_b   1.000
_cell.length_c   1.000
_cell.angle_alpha   90.00
_cell.angle_beta   90.00
_cell.angle_gamma   90.00
#
_symmetry.space_group_name_H-M   'P 1'
#
loop_
_entity.id
_entity.type
_entity.pdbx_description
1 polymer ?
#
loop_
_entity_poly.entity_id
_entity_poly.type
_entity_poly.pdbx_seq_one_letter_code
_entity_poly.pdbx_strand_id
1 'polypeptide(L)'
;MPPSEQTEFFLTFTPPQDLTPEERKLVGDIVILDHRAHHQLKPKTEEWNEVLKLLVNAVVLLQARDAEQGRAILEEAQQVYYHHNQTKNRIRYLTGAVAGIVVAAAVGTGFLLVSKSLEQYIGRQLLVLIFVFAGLGSITSVLTRVSTIDLKEETSRFSVAVSGFSRPLIAMFVALVVYFILDTRIVEIKLGSPTEPKTNAVYLVTSFLCGFSERFAKDILSRVPFGSDGREKDQSGPTATGESESGGGARRD
;
A
#
# COMPACT_ATOMS: atom_id res chain seq x y z
N MET A 1 24.16 27.49 -32.81
CA MET A 1 24.45 26.29 -32.01
C MET A 1 23.23 25.39 -32.15
N PRO A 2 23.32 24.25 -32.84
CA PRO A 2 22.17 23.34 -32.95
C PRO A 2 21.81 22.83 -31.56
N PRO A 3 20.51 22.58 -31.26
CA PRO A 3 20.12 21.99 -30.00
C PRO A 3 20.81 20.63 -29.92
N SER A 4 21.54 20.40 -28.83
CA SER A 4 22.18 19.13 -28.50
C SER A 4 21.18 18.00 -28.73
N GLU A 5 21.46 17.11 -29.68
CA GLU A 5 20.77 15.83 -29.82
C GLU A 5 20.85 15.12 -28.47
N GLN A 6 19.80 15.27 -27.67
CA GLN A 6 19.46 14.28 -26.67
C GLN A 6 19.00 13.09 -27.49
N THR A 7 19.93 12.21 -27.87
CA THR A 7 19.59 10.95 -28.51
C THR A 7 18.75 10.18 -27.50
N GLU A 8 17.43 10.27 -27.62
CA GLU A 8 16.53 9.44 -26.84
C GLU A 8 16.84 7.99 -27.25
N PHE A 9 17.48 7.25 -26.33
CA PHE A 9 17.86 5.85 -26.54
C PHE A 9 16.60 4.98 -26.47
N PHE A 10 15.80 5.01 -27.54
CA PHE A 10 14.68 4.12 -27.77
C PHE A 10 15.03 3.08 -28.83
N LEU A 11 14.49 1.88 -28.67
CA LEU A 11 14.63 0.82 -29.64
C LEU A 11 13.87 1.19 -30.91
N THR A 12 14.62 1.51 -31.97
CA THR A 12 14.05 1.84 -33.28
C THR A 12 14.13 0.62 -34.20
N PHE A 13 12.98 0.13 -34.67
CA PHE A 13 12.90 -0.96 -35.63
C PHE A 13 11.73 -0.77 -36.59
N THR A 14 11.86 -1.32 -37.81
CA THR A 14 10.77 -1.30 -38.81
C THR A 14 10.06 -2.65 -38.75
N PRO A 15 8.77 -2.69 -38.38
CA PRO A 15 8.00 -3.94 -38.41
C PRO A 15 7.72 -4.36 -39.85
N PRO A 16 7.45 -5.66 -40.10
CA PRO A 16 6.98 -6.13 -41.41
C PRO A 16 5.71 -5.38 -41.88
N GLN A 17 5.51 -5.23 -43.21
CA GLN A 17 4.43 -4.40 -43.77
C GLN A 17 3.03 -5.00 -43.58
N ASP A 18 2.92 -6.33 -43.53
CA ASP A 18 1.71 -7.13 -43.39
C ASP A 18 1.73 -7.90 -42.05
N LEU A 19 1.41 -7.19 -40.97
CA LEU A 19 1.34 -7.76 -39.63
C LEU A 19 0.02 -8.50 -39.42
N THR A 20 0.12 -9.76 -39.00
CA THR A 20 -0.96 -10.48 -38.34
C THR A 20 -1.35 -9.75 -37.03
N PRO A 21 -2.57 -10.00 -36.50
CA PRO A 21 -2.99 -9.42 -35.21
C PRO A 21 -2.02 -9.74 -34.06
N GLU A 22 -1.40 -10.92 -34.07
CA GLU A 22 -0.48 -11.36 -33.03
C GLU A 22 0.86 -10.65 -33.08
N GLU A 23 1.44 -10.49 -34.27
CA GLU A 23 2.67 -9.72 -34.49
C GLU A 23 2.45 -8.24 -34.17
N ARG A 24 1.29 -7.68 -34.54
CA ARG A 24 0.95 -6.28 -34.21
C ARG A 24 0.90 -6.07 -32.70
N LYS A 25 0.33 -7.02 -31.95
CA LYS A 25 0.32 -6.97 -30.49
C LYS A 25 1.75 -7.03 -29.93
N LEU A 26 2.57 -7.95 -30.44
CA LEU A 26 3.97 -8.10 -30.03
C LEU A 26 4.77 -6.80 -30.26
N VAL A 27 4.61 -6.14 -31.41
CA VAL A 27 5.21 -4.83 -31.69
C VAL A 27 4.81 -3.80 -30.64
N GLY A 28 3.52 -3.70 -30.35
CA GLY A 28 3.00 -2.77 -29.35
C GLY A 28 3.61 -3.01 -27.97
N ASP A 29 3.66 -4.27 -27.54
CA ASP A 29 4.18 -4.64 -26.22
C ASP A 29 5.69 -4.42 -26.09
N ILE A 30 6.47 -4.65 -27.17
CA ILE A 30 7.91 -4.31 -27.24
C ILE A 30 8.11 -2.81 -27.04
N VAL A 31 7.38 -1.97 -27.79
CA VAL A 31 7.48 -0.51 -27.72
C VAL A 31 7.08 0.00 -26.34
N ILE A 32 6.01 -0.54 -25.76
CA ILE A 32 5.55 -0.16 -24.42
C ILE A 32 6.62 -0.52 -23.37
N LEU A 33 7.22 -1.72 -23.45
CA LEU A 33 8.23 -2.14 -22.49
C LEU A 33 9.52 -1.32 -22.63
N ASP A 34 9.95 -0.99 -23.85
CA ASP A 34 11.11 -0.13 -24.10
C ASP A 34 10.95 1.25 -23.45
N HIS A 35 9.79 1.91 -23.68
CA HIS A 35 9.49 3.20 -23.04
C HIS A 35 9.49 3.11 -21.52
N ARG A 36 8.86 2.08 -20.96
CA ARG A 36 8.84 1.86 -19.50
C ARG A 36 10.26 1.62 -18.97
N ALA A 37 11.05 0.80 -19.64
CA ALA A 37 12.42 0.51 -19.28
C ALA A 37 13.26 1.78 -19.32
N HIS A 38 13.18 2.59 -20.38
CA HIS A 38 13.90 3.86 -20.51
C HIS A 38 13.57 4.85 -19.39
N HIS A 39 12.28 4.98 -19.02
CA HIS A 39 11.89 5.92 -17.98
C HIS A 39 12.19 5.39 -16.57
N GLN A 40 11.97 4.10 -16.32
CA GLN A 40 12.00 3.53 -14.97
C GLN A 40 13.36 2.93 -14.59
N LEU A 41 14.03 2.29 -15.56
CA LEU A 41 15.43 1.88 -15.48
C LEU A 41 16.27 3.02 -16.10
N LYS A 42 17.34 3.44 -15.42
CA LYS A 42 18.15 4.57 -15.92
C LYS A 42 18.85 4.10 -17.21
N PRO A 43 18.81 4.86 -18.32
CA PRO A 43 19.48 4.47 -19.55
C PRO A 43 20.97 4.20 -19.31
N LYS A 44 21.54 3.23 -20.05
CA LYS A 44 22.95 2.81 -19.97
C LYS A 44 23.37 2.13 -18.66
N THR A 45 22.44 1.74 -17.79
CA THR A 45 22.76 0.84 -16.67
C THR A 45 22.71 -0.62 -17.10
N GLU A 46 23.35 -1.50 -16.33
CA GLU A 46 23.35 -2.94 -16.57
C GLU A 46 21.92 -3.50 -16.67
N GLU A 47 21.03 -3.06 -15.77
CA GLU A 47 19.64 -3.55 -15.74
C GLU A 47 18.85 -3.12 -16.97
N TRP A 48 19.07 -1.89 -17.47
CA TRP A 48 18.42 -1.43 -18.70
C TRP A 48 18.98 -2.16 -19.93
N ASN A 49 20.29 -2.38 -19.97
CA ASN A 49 20.94 -3.11 -21.06
C ASN A 49 20.46 -4.56 -21.17
N GLU A 50 20.20 -5.22 -20.05
CA GLU A 50 19.70 -6.59 -20.02
C GLU A 50 18.29 -6.69 -20.64
N VAL A 51 17.38 -5.79 -20.24
CA VAL A 51 16.04 -5.71 -20.85
C VAL A 51 16.14 -5.37 -22.33
N LEU A 52 16.99 -4.42 -22.71
CA LEU A 52 17.18 -4.01 -24.10
C LEU A 52 17.67 -5.18 -24.98
N LYS A 53 18.62 -6.00 -24.49
CA LYS A 53 19.10 -7.17 -25.24
C LYS A 53 17.98 -8.16 -25.54
N LEU A 54 17.12 -8.43 -24.57
CA LEU A 54 15.97 -9.32 -24.75
C LEU A 54 14.93 -8.71 -25.72
N LEU A 55 14.69 -7.39 -25.64
CA LEU A 55 13.83 -6.71 -26.60
C LEU A 55 14.37 -6.75 -28.04
N VAL A 56 15.69 -6.59 -28.21
CA VAL A 56 16.34 -6.74 -29.52
C VAL A 56 16.15 -8.17 -30.05
N ASN A 57 16.33 -9.19 -29.21
CA ASN A 57 16.09 -10.58 -29.60
C ASN A 57 14.62 -10.83 -30.00
N ALA A 58 13.66 -10.26 -29.27
CA ALA A 58 12.25 -10.33 -29.62
C ALA A 58 11.95 -9.66 -30.98
N VAL A 59 12.60 -8.54 -31.29
CA VAL A 59 12.51 -7.89 -32.62
C VAL A 59 13.10 -8.77 -33.73
N VAL A 60 14.23 -9.43 -33.48
CA VAL A 60 14.82 -10.37 -34.45
C VAL A 60 13.87 -11.53 -34.76
N LEU A 61 13.23 -12.10 -33.74
CA LEU A 61 12.25 -13.18 -33.90
C LEU A 61 10.97 -12.70 -34.62
N LEU A 62 10.51 -11.49 -34.31
CA LEU A 62 9.42 -10.84 -35.04
C LEU A 62 9.77 -10.68 -36.54
N GLN A 63 11.00 -10.28 -36.88
CA GLN A 63 11.44 -10.18 -38.27
C GLN A 63 11.52 -11.54 -38.97
N ALA A 64 11.85 -12.60 -38.21
CA ALA A 64 11.82 -13.98 -38.69
C ALA A 64 10.40 -14.56 -38.79
N ARG A 65 9.35 -13.76 -38.51
CA ARG A 65 7.94 -14.19 -38.49
C ARG A 65 7.61 -15.26 -37.43
N ASP A 66 8.45 -15.37 -36.41
CA ASP A 66 8.23 -16.26 -35.27
C ASP A 66 7.67 -15.46 -34.09
N ALA A 67 6.38 -15.14 -34.18
CA ALA A 67 5.69 -14.35 -33.16
C ALA A 67 5.54 -15.10 -31.83
N GLU A 68 5.48 -16.44 -31.85
CA GLU A 68 5.37 -17.27 -30.66
C GLU A 68 6.65 -17.22 -29.84
N GLN A 69 7.81 -17.47 -30.46
CA GLN A 69 9.09 -17.36 -29.77
C GLN A 69 9.38 -15.90 -29.39
N GLY A 70 9.04 -14.94 -30.26
CA GLY A 70 9.17 -13.52 -29.95
C GLY A 70 8.38 -13.10 -28.71
N ARG A 71 7.18 -13.66 -28.51
CA ARG A 71 6.38 -13.47 -27.28
C ARG A 71 7.07 -14.07 -26.06
N ALA A 72 7.60 -15.28 -26.15
CA ALA A 72 8.28 -15.92 -25.02
C ALA A 72 9.48 -15.10 -24.53
N ILE A 73 10.30 -14.57 -25.46
CA ILE A 73 11.42 -13.69 -25.12
C ILE A 73 10.95 -12.35 -24.56
N LEU A 74 9.84 -11.79 -25.08
CA LEU A 74 9.26 -10.58 -24.51
C LEU A 74 8.77 -10.82 -23.06
N GLU A 75 8.16 -11.97 -22.77
CA GLU A 75 7.75 -12.32 -21.41
C GLU A 75 8.94 -12.42 -20.46
N GLU A 76 10.06 -13.01 -20.92
CA GLU A 76 11.32 -13.00 -20.18
C GLU A 76 11.83 -11.57 -19.94
N ALA A 77 11.81 -10.72 -20.97
CA ALA A 77 12.18 -9.29 -20.84
C ALA A 77 11.31 -8.56 -19.81
N GLN A 78 10.00 -8.85 -19.80
CA GLN A 78 9.07 -8.29 -18.82
C GLN A 78 9.43 -8.75 -17.39
N GLN A 79 9.71 -10.04 -17.18
CA GLN A 79 10.10 -10.57 -15.88
C GLN A 79 11.37 -9.91 -15.36
N VAL A 80 12.42 -9.80 -16.20
CA VAL A 80 13.68 -9.12 -15.88
C VAL A 80 13.43 -7.65 -15.52
N TYR A 81 12.62 -6.95 -16.33
CA TYR A 81 12.24 -5.56 -16.04
C TYR A 81 11.54 -5.43 -14.68
N TYR A 82 10.55 -6.28 -14.39
CA TYR A 82 9.80 -6.23 -13.13
C TYR A 82 10.71 -6.51 -11.92
N HIS A 83 11.61 -7.49 -12.01
CA HIS A 83 12.56 -7.81 -10.95
C HIS A 83 13.45 -6.61 -10.58
N HIS A 84 14.02 -5.95 -11.58
CA HIS A 84 14.86 -4.77 -11.38
C HIS A 84 14.06 -3.57 -10.86
N ASN A 85 12.84 -3.38 -11.36
CA ASN A 85 11.99 -2.27 -10.93
C ASN A 85 11.51 -2.43 -9.48
N GLN A 86 11.14 -3.64 -9.07
CA GLN A 86 10.76 -3.94 -7.68
C GLN A 86 11.88 -3.59 -6.71
N THR A 87 13.12 -3.96 -7.03
CA THR A 87 14.30 -3.64 -6.20
C THR A 87 14.48 -2.13 -6.05
N LYS A 88 14.39 -1.36 -7.15
CA LYS A 88 14.51 0.10 -7.13
C LYS A 88 13.37 0.77 -6.36
N ASN A 89 12.15 0.28 -6.48
CA ASN A 89 11.01 0.86 -5.75
C ASN A 89 11.07 0.57 -4.25
N ARG A 90 11.57 -0.61 -3.84
CA ARG A 90 11.85 -0.92 -2.42
C ARG A 90 12.88 0.04 -1.82
N ILE A 91 13.97 0.31 -2.54
CA ILE A 91 15.00 1.26 -2.10
C ILE A 91 14.44 2.68 -1.95
N ARG A 92 13.63 3.15 -2.92
CA ARG A 92 12.98 4.47 -2.84
C ARG A 92 12.03 4.57 -1.65
N TYR A 93 11.23 3.53 -1.43
CA TYR A 93 10.33 3.45 -0.29
C TYR A 93 11.08 3.50 1.05
N LEU A 94 12.15 2.71 1.19
CA LEU A 94 13.01 2.74 2.37
C LEU A 94 13.64 4.12 2.60
N THR A 95 14.11 4.77 1.53
CA THR A 95 14.68 6.13 1.60
C THR A 95 13.63 7.14 2.10
N GLY A 96 12.40 7.06 1.57
CA GLY A 96 11.29 7.89 2.03
C GLY A 96 10.91 7.64 3.49
N ALA A 97 10.91 6.38 3.93
CA ALA A 97 10.67 6.02 5.32
C ALA A 97 11.74 6.56 6.27
N VAL A 98 13.02 6.45 5.90
CA VAL A 98 14.14 7.02 6.69
C VAL A 98 14.01 8.53 6.80
N ALA A 99 13.72 9.22 5.69
CA ALA A 99 13.47 10.67 5.73
C ALA A 99 12.29 11.03 6.65
N GLY A 100 11.20 10.25 6.60
CA GLY A 100 10.04 10.42 7.49
C GLY A 100 10.40 10.25 8.96
N ILE A 101 11.24 9.26 9.30
CA ILE A 101 11.74 9.03 10.67
C ILE A 101 12.59 10.21 11.15
N VAL A 102 13.45 10.76 10.29
CA VAL A 102 14.28 11.93 10.63
C VAL A 102 13.40 13.14 10.94
N VAL A 103 12.40 13.43 10.10
CA VAL A 103 11.47 14.54 10.34
C VAL A 103 10.63 14.29 11.59
N ALA A 104 10.17 13.05 11.80
CA ALA A 104 9.45 12.67 13.01
C ALA A 104 10.29 12.89 14.28
N ALA A 105 11.56 12.50 14.27
CA ALA A 105 12.49 12.74 15.37
C ALA A 105 12.71 14.25 15.63
N ALA A 106 12.82 15.05 14.57
CA ALA A 106 12.93 16.51 14.69
C ALA A 106 11.68 17.12 15.33
N VAL A 107 10.48 16.71 14.90
CA VAL A 107 9.20 17.13 15.47
C VAL A 107 9.09 16.70 16.94
N GLY A 108 9.43 15.45 17.25
CA GLY A 108 9.44 14.93 18.61
C GLY A 108 10.41 15.70 19.52
N THR A 109 11.59 16.07 19.00
CA THR A 109 12.53 16.94 19.69
C THR A 109 11.94 18.33 19.95
N GLY A 110 11.23 18.91 18.98
CA GLY A 110 10.48 20.16 19.15
C GLY A 110 9.45 20.07 20.28
N PHE A 111 8.70 18.97 20.36
CA PHE A 111 7.78 18.71 21.47
C PHE A 111 8.49 18.62 22.83
N LEU A 112 9.70 18.07 22.88
CA LEU A 112 10.49 18.04 24.11
C LEU A 112 10.95 19.43 24.56
N LEU A 113 11.24 20.34 23.63
CA LEU A 113 11.61 21.72 23.97
C LEU A 113 10.43 22.49 24.58
N VAL A 114 9.21 22.22 24.13
CA VAL A 114 7.96 22.83 24.66
C VAL A 114 7.35 22.02 25.81
N SER A 115 7.94 20.86 26.15
CA SER A 115 7.37 19.91 27.12
C SER A 115 7.16 20.46 28.53
N LYS A 116 7.88 21.53 28.93
CA LYS A 116 7.64 22.22 30.21
C LYS A 116 6.20 22.74 30.34
N SER A 117 5.61 23.20 29.23
CA SER A 117 4.20 23.65 29.22
C SER A 117 3.21 22.48 29.19
N LEU A 118 3.67 21.29 28.78
CA LEU A 118 2.86 20.07 28.67
C LEU A 118 3.00 19.16 29.89
N GLU A 119 3.92 19.46 30.82
CA GLU A 119 4.26 18.63 31.97
C GLU A 119 3.06 18.42 32.93
N GLN A 120 2.09 19.34 32.93
CA GLN A 120 0.82 19.20 33.63
C GLN A 120 -0.06 18.06 33.07
N TYR A 121 0.09 17.71 31.80
CA TYR A 121 -0.75 16.73 31.10
C TYR A 121 -0.02 15.43 30.81
N ILE A 122 1.26 15.50 30.44
CA ILE A 122 2.06 14.33 30.09
C ILE A 122 3.47 14.47 30.64
N GLY A 123 3.89 13.49 31.44
CA GLY A 123 5.25 13.46 31.96
C GLY A 123 6.25 13.34 30.82
N ARG A 124 7.33 14.13 30.85
CA ARG A 124 8.36 14.18 29.79
C ARG A 124 8.88 12.79 29.41
N GLN A 125 9.14 11.94 30.42
CA GLN A 125 9.65 10.58 30.19
C GLN A 125 8.63 9.70 29.47
N LEU A 126 7.34 9.84 29.78
CA LEU A 126 6.27 9.10 29.11
C LEU A 126 6.09 9.56 27.66
N LEU A 127 6.16 10.88 27.41
CA LEU A 127 6.11 11.44 26.05
C LEU A 127 7.25 10.91 25.16
N VAL A 128 8.48 10.85 25.68
CA VAL A 128 9.61 10.23 24.97
C VAL A 128 9.32 8.78 24.62
N LEU A 129 8.82 8.00 25.59
CA LEU A 129 8.54 6.59 25.37
C LEU A 129 7.40 6.37 24.36
N ILE A 130 6.36 7.20 24.38
CA ILE A 130 5.27 7.18 23.38
C ILE A 130 5.82 7.37 21.97
N PHE A 131 6.68 8.38 21.75
CA PHE A 131 7.28 8.62 20.44
C PHE A 131 8.21 7.50 20.00
N VAL A 132 9.02 6.95 20.91
CA VAL A 132 9.90 5.81 20.60
C VAL A 132 9.07 4.59 20.20
N PHE A 133 8.05 4.22 20.98
CA PHE A 133 7.23 3.05 20.68
C PHE A 133 6.39 3.23 19.40
N ALA A 134 5.82 4.42 19.17
CA ALA A 134 5.15 4.74 17.91
C ALA A 134 6.10 4.68 16.72
N GLY A 135 7.34 5.16 16.88
CA GLY A 135 8.40 5.04 15.87
C GLY A 135 8.75 3.59 15.56
N LEU A 136 8.93 2.74 16.58
CA LEU A 136 9.19 1.30 16.42
C LEU A 136 8.04 0.57 15.70
N GLY A 137 6.80 0.92 16.04
CA GLY A 137 5.61 0.41 15.33
C GLY A 137 5.61 0.80 13.85
N SER A 138 5.94 2.07 13.55
CA SER A 138 6.05 2.56 12.17
C SER A 138 7.17 1.88 11.40
N ILE A 139 8.34 1.66 12.02
CA ILE A 139 9.46 0.92 11.39
C ILE A 139 9.02 -0.51 11.05
N THR A 140 8.35 -1.19 11.99
CA THR A 140 7.83 -2.54 11.79
C THR A 140 6.81 -2.58 10.64
N SER A 141 5.91 -1.58 10.58
CA SER A 141 4.97 -1.41 9.47
C SER A 141 5.67 -1.19 8.12
N VAL A 142 6.76 -0.41 8.09
CA VAL A 142 7.56 -0.20 6.88
C VAL A 142 8.25 -1.48 6.43
N LEU A 143 8.90 -2.21 7.34
CA LEU A 143 9.62 -3.44 7.03
C LEU A 143 8.69 -4.55 6.53
N THR A 144 7.54 -4.73 7.16
CA THR A 144 6.52 -5.72 6.73
C THR A 144 5.86 -5.35 5.39
N ARG A 145 5.85 -4.06 5.03
CA ARG A 145 5.40 -3.63 3.70
C ARG A 145 6.45 -3.94 2.63
N VAL A 146 7.74 -3.66 2.89
CA VAL A 146 8.82 -3.93 1.92
C VAL A 146 8.87 -5.41 1.52
N SER A 147 8.59 -6.32 2.45
CA SER A 147 8.55 -7.75 2.18
C SER A 147 7.35 -8.21 1.35
N THR A 148 6.31 -7.38 1.22
CA THR A 148 5.03 -7.74 0.57
C THR A 148 4.69 -6.90 -0.66
N ILE A 149 5.50 -5.91 -1.03
CA ILE A 149 5.20 -5.04 -2.18
C ILE A 149 5.44 -5.76 -3.52
N ASP A 150 4.36 -6.13 -4.20
CA ASP A 150 4.31 -6.29 -5.64
C ASP A 150 4.10 -4.91 -6.28
N LEU A 151 5.16 -4.11 -6.34
CA LEU A 151 5.16 -2.78 -6.98
C LEU A 151 5.22 -2.88 -8.51
N LYS A 152 4.48 -3.81 -9.11
CA LYS A 152 4.46 -3.99 -10.57
C LYS A 152 3.86 -2.79 -11.31
N GLU A 153 3.01 -1.99 -10.67
CA GLU A 153 2.18 -0.98 -11.37
C GLU A 153 2.23 0.44 -10.78
N GLU A 154 2.88 0.68 -9.65
CA GLU A 154 2.97 2.03 -9.05
C GLU A 154 3.84 2.95 -9.93
N THR A 155 3.15 3.77 -10.70
CA THR A 155 3.66 4.52 -11.85
C THR A 155 4.40 5.79 -11.46
N SER A 156 4.37 6.19 -10.17
CA SER A 156 5.00 7.42 -9.69
C SER A 156 6.01 7.17 -8.56
N ARG A 157 7.28 7.36 -8.90
CA ARG A 157 8.43 7.35 -7.97
C ARG A 157 8.22 8.26 -6.75
N PHE A 158 7.47 9.35 -6.93
CA PHE A 158 7.15 10.32 -5.89
C PHE A 158 6.05 9.81 -4.95
N SER A 159 5.01 9.16 -5.48
CA SER A 159 3.92 8.58 -4.68
C SER A 159 4.45 7.52 -3.71
N VAL A 160 5.36 6.66 -4.18
CA VAL A 160 6.00 5.62 -3.35
C VAL A 160 6.81 6.24 -2.21
N ALA A 161 7.61 7.28 -2.49
CA ALA A 161 8.43 7.96 -1.47
C ALA A 161 7.58 8.73 -0.44
N VAL A 162 6.56 9.45 -0.89
CA VAL A 162 5.63 10.20 -0.02
C VAL A 162 4.82 9.27 0.87
N SER A 163 4.44 8.09 0.37
CA SER A 163 3.76 7.08 1.17
C SER A 163 4.65 6.50 2.29
N GLY A 164 5.98 6.41 2.08
CA GLY A 164 6.93 6.02 3.12
C GLY A 164 7.16 7.15 4.15
N PHE A 165 7.23 8.40 3.67
CA PHE A 165 7.52 9.57 4.48
C PHE A 165 6.41 9.96 5.48
N SER A 166 5.15 9.91 5.04
CA SER A 166 4.01 10.36 5.86
C SER A 166 3.73 9.46 7.07
N ARG A 167 4.13 8.19 7.00
CA ARG A 167 3.82 7.14 7.99
C ARG A 167 4.35 7.43 9.40
N PRO A 168 5.65 7.73 9.61
CA PRO A 168 6.16 8.03 10.95
C PRO A 168 5.51 9.26 11.59
N LEU A 169 5.17 10.27 10.80
CA LEU A 169 4.53 11.49 11.31
C LEU A 169 3.10 11.20 11.81
N ILE A 170 2.28 10.55 10.98
CA ILE A 170 0.91 10.18 11.34
C ILE A 170 0.91 9.29 12.59
N ALA A 171 1.83 8.32 12.65
CA ALA A 171 2.01 7.43 13.81
C ALA A 171 2.16 8.19 15.13
N MET A 172 3.01 9.23 15.17
CA MET A 172 3.25 10.00 16.39
C MET A 172 2.01 10.80 16.82
N PHE A 173 1.34 11.49 15.89
CA PHE A 173 0.14 12.27 16.23
C PHE A 173 -1.00 11.37 16.70
N VAL A 174 -1.22 10.24 16.03
CA VAL A 174 -2.23 9.26 16.44
C VAL A 174 -1.91 8.68 17.82
N ALA A 175 -0.64 8.34 18.09
CA ALA A 175 -0.24 7.84 19.41
C ALA A 175 -0.49 8.87 20.52
N LEU A 176 -0.25 10.17 20.28
CA LEU A 176 -0.59 11.23 21.24
C LEU A 176 -2.10 11.33 21.48
N VAL A 177 -2.91 11.30 20.43
CA VAL A 177 -4.38 11.36 20.55
C VAL A 177 -4.89 10.15 21.33
N VAL A 178 -4.40 8.95 21.01
CA VAL A 178 -4.78 7.72 21.71
C VAL A 178 -4.34 7.76 23.17
N TYR A 179 -3.16 8.29 23.47
CA TYR A 179 -2.74 8.54 24.85
C TYR A 179 -3.76 9.40 25.60
N PHE A 180 -4.20 10.53 25.05
CA PHE A 180 -5.20 11.39 25.71
C PHE A 180 -6.55 10.71 25.88
N ILE A 181 -7.00 9.92 24.91
CA ILE A 181 -8.26 9.15 25.00
C ILE A 181 -8.21 8.18 26.19
N LEU A 182 -7.09 7.49 26.37
CA LEU A 182 -6.90 6.52 27.45
C LEU A 182 -6.66 7.20 28.81
N ASP A 183 -5.94 8.33 28.82
CA ASP A 183 -5.64 9.06 30.04
C ASP A 183 -6.90 9.72 30.63
N THR A 184 -7.69 10.36 29.77
CA THR A 184 -9.00 10.96 30.12
C THR A 184 -10.11 9.94 30.38
N ARG A 185 -9.83 8.64 30.19
CA ARG A 185 -10.79 7.53 30.34
C ARG A 185 -12.04 7.64 29.47
N ILE A 186 -11.93 8.28 28.30
CA ILE A 186 -12.99 8.22 27.28
C ILE A 186 -13.24 6.77 26.86
N VAL A 187 -12.18 5.95 26.84
CA VAL A 187 -12.23 4.50 26.65
C VAL A 187 -11.50 3.82 27.82
N GLU A 188 -12.21 3.01 28.61
CA GLU A 188 -11.59 2.19 29.65
C GLU A 188 -11.17 0.83 29.11
N ILE A 189 -9.86 0.57 29.10
CA ILE A 189 -9.30 -0.74 28.81
C ILE A 189 -8.82 -1.35 30.14
N LYS A 190 -9.49 -2.41 30.60
CA LYS A 190 -9.12 -3.13 31.82
C LYS A 190 -8.03 -4.17 31.50
N LEU A 191 -6.76 -3.81 31.67
CA LEU A 191 -5.64 -4.75 31.66
C LEU A 191 -5.14 -4.94 33.10
N GLY A 192 -5.28 -6.14 33.65
CA GLY A 192 -4.80 -6.50 34.99
C GLY A 192 -5.84 -6.32 36.12
N SER A 193 -5.43 -6.68 37.34
CA SER A 193 -6.27 -6.65 38.54
C SER A 193 -6.48 -5.20 39.03
N PRO A 194 -7.64 -4.83 39.61
CA PRO A 194 -7.99 -3.45 39.99
C PRO A 194 -7.05 -2.77 41.01
N THR A 195 -6.15 -3.53 41.61
CA THR A 195 -5.29 -3.13 42.72
C THR A 195 -3.93 -2.59 42.31
N GLU A 196 -3.55 -2.67 41.03
CA GLU A 196 -2.26 -2.17 40.56
C GLU A 196 -2.38 -0.80 39.88
N PRO A 197 -1.45 0.14 40.13
CA PRO A 197 -1.44 1.44 39.48
C PRO A 197 -1.32 1.26 37.96
N LYS A 198 -2.04 2.09 37.19
CA LYS A 198 -2.04 2.10 35.71
C LYS A 198 -0.61 1.89 35.19
N THR A 199 -0.33 0.71 34.64
CA THR A 199 1.02 0.41 34.15
C THR A 199 1.24 1.23 32.88
N ASN A 200 2.31 2.04 32.85
CA ASN A 200 2.74 2.77 31.64
C ASN A 200 2.80 1.86 30.39
N ALA A 201 2.97 0.55 30.59
CA ALA A 201 2.90 -0.49 29.56
C ALA A 201 1.69 -0.36 28.62
N VAL A 202 0.48 -0.02 29.11
CA VAL A 202 -0.70 0.14 28.24
C VAL A 202 -0.49 1.26 27.22
N TYR A 203 0.06 2.39 27.65
CA TYR A 203 0.38 3.52 26.78
C TYR A 203 1.48 3.16 25.78
N LEU A 204 2.47 2.35 26.17
CA LEU A 204 3.55 1.92 25.28
C LEU A 204 3.07 0.95 24.20
N VAL A 205 2.27 -0.06 24.59
CA VAL A 205 1.69 -1.04 23.66
C VAL A 205 0.76 -0.35 22.68
N THR A 206 -0.13 0.51 23.16
CA THR A 206 -1.06 1.24 22.28
C THR A 206 -0.33 2.22 21.36
N SER A 207 0.73 2.89 21.83
CA SER A 207 1.58 3.74 20.98
C SER A 207 2.27 2.94 19.87
N PHE A 208 2.83 1.78 20.19
CA PHE A 208 3.38 0.87 19.18
C PHE A 208 2.33 0.43 18.17
N LEU A 209 1.14 0.03 18.64
CA LEU A 209 0.05 -0.36 17.75
C LEU A 209 -0.40 0.79 16.85
N CYS A 210 -0.46 2.02 17.37
CA CYS A 210 -0.74 3.22 16.56
C CYS A 210 0.29 3.42 15.46
N GLY A 211 1.58 3.25 15.76
CA GLY A 211 2.64 3.30 14.76
C GLY A 211 2.59 2.16 13.76
N PHE A 212 2.18 0.97 14.20
CA PHE A 212 1.95 -0.18 13.34
C PHE A 212 0.66 -0.04 12.49
N SER A 213 -0.23 0.89 12.83
CA SER A 213 -1.66 0.82 12.51
C SER A 213 -2.09 0.99 11.07
N GLU A 214 -1.24 1.29 10.09
CA GLU A 214 -1.76 1.36 8.71
C GLU A 214 -2.35 0.00 8.24
N ARG A 215 -1.78 -1.12 8.72
CA ARG A 215 -2.34 -2.45 8.49
C ARG A 215 -3.28 -2.88 9.61
N PHE A 216 -2.97 -2.58 10.87
CA PHE A 216 -3.83 -2.96 12.01
C PHE A 216 -5.14 -2.19 12.06
N ALA A 217 -5.19 -0.92 11.67
CA ALA A 217 -6.44 -0.17 11.54
C ALA A 217 -7.28 -0.68 10.37
N LYS A 218 -6.69 -1.04 9.22
CA LYS A 218 -7.41 -1.69 8.11
C LYS A 218 -7.89 -3.09 8.49
N ASP A 219 -7.03 -3.91 9.09
CA ASP A 219 -7.35 -5.27 9.52
C ASP A 219 -8.38 -5.27 10.67
N ILE A 220 -8.31 -4.31 11.62
CA ILE A 220 -9.34 -4.13 12.65
C ILE A 220 -10.62 -3.56 12.05
N LEU A 221 -10.60 -2.47 11.28
CA LEU A 221 -11.83 -1.95 10.65
C LEU A 221 -12.51 -3.00 9.76
N SER A 222 -11.75 -3.84 9.05
CA SER A 222 -12.30 -4.93 8.22
C SER A 222 -12.90 -6.08 9.05
N ARG A 223 -12.49 -6.21 10.32
CA ARG A 223 -12.96 -7.23 11.26
C ARG A 223 -13.95 -6.69 12.28
N VAL A 224 -14.11 -5.38 12.36
CA VAL A 224 -15.14 -4.71 13.14
C VAL A 224 -16.38 -4.66 12.26
N PRO A 225 -17.42 -5.46 12.53
CA PRO A 225 -18.71 -5.21 11.94
C PRO A 225 -19.17 -3.86 12.47
N PHE A 226 -18.97 -2.78 11.72
CA PHE A 226 -19.84 -1.63 11.90
C PHE A 226 -21.23 -2.15 11.62
N GLY A 227 -22.07 -2.20 12.66
CA GLY A 227 -23.45 -2.62 12.54
C GLY A 227 -24.18 -1.73 11.55
N SER A 228 -24.11 -2.07 10.27
CA SER A 228 -25.14 -1.74 9.30
C SER A 228 -26.28 -2.73 9.52
N ASP A 229 -26.91 -2.64 10.68
CA ASP A 229 -28.14 -3.33 10.97
C ASP A 229 -29.10 -2.30 11.55
N GLY A 230 -30.11 -1.94 10.75
CA GLY A 230 -31.19 -1.05 11.16
C GLY A 230 -31.41 0.18 10.30
N ARG A 231 -31.91 -0.01 9.07
CA ARG A 231 -33.23 0.53 8.68
C ARG A 231 -33.65 0.04 7.28
N GLU A 232 -34.28 -1.12 7.24
CA GLU A 232 -35.43 -1.32 6.36
C GLU A 232 -36.36 -2.35 7.02
N LYS A 233 -37.24 -1.85 7.90
CA LYS A 233 -38.44 -2.59 8.30
C LYS A 233 -39.62 -2.02 7.51
N ASP A 234 -40.31 -2.93 6.86
CA ASP A 234 -41.76 -2.97 6.62
C ASP A 234 -42.41 -1.77 5.91
N GLN A 235 -42.55 -1.93 4.59
CA GLN A 235 -43.84 -1.69 3.96
C GLN A 235 -44.34 -2.96 3.27
N SER A 236 -45.06 -3.79 4.03
CA SER A 236 -46.07 -4.72 3.54
C SER A 236 -47.04 -4.95 4.69
N GLY A 237 -48.10 -4.16 4.70
CA GLY A 237 -49.15 -4.19 5.70
C GLY A 237 -49.99 -5.49 5.68
N PRO A 238 -50.89 -5.63 6.67
CA PRO A 238 -51.41 -6.91 7.17
C PRO A 238 -52.71 -7.34 6.50
N THR A 239 -53.00 -8.65 6.44
CA THR A 239 -54.36 -9.23 6.44
C THR A 239 -54.22 -10.72 6.80
N ALA A 240 -54.30 -11.06 8.09
CA ALA A 240 -55.49 -11.62 8.75
C ALA A 240 -55.82 -13.07 8.30
N THR A 241 -55.38 -14.01 9.13
CA THR A 241 -55.96 -15.36 9.28
C THR A 241 -57.41 -15.24 9.73
N GLY A 242 -58.31 -15.94 9.05
CA GLY A 242 -59.71 -16.12 9.45
C GLY A 242 -60.17 -17.50 9.01
N GLU A 243 -60.39 -18.38 9.99
CA GLU A 243 -61.03 -19.68 9.85
C GLU A 243 -62.46 -19.55 9.32
N SER A 244 -62.89 -20.51 8.50
CA SER A 244 -64.29 -20.95 8.40
C SER A 244 -64.35 -22.33 7.74
N GLU A 245 -64.63 -23.34 8.56
CA GLU A 245 -65.27 -24.58 8.14
C GLU A 245 -66.65 -24.28 7.54
N SER A 246 -67.01 -24.91 6.42
CA SER A 246 -68.38 -25.40 6.14
C SER A 246 -68.44 -26.17 4.82
N GLY A 247 -68.68 -27.48 4.93
CA GLY A 247 -69.77 -28.17 4.23
C GLY A 247 -69.64 -28.54 2.74
N GLY A 248 -69.82 -29.83 2.45
CA GLY A 248 -70.51 -30.27 1.23
C GLY A 248 -69.74 -31.27 0.37
N GLY A 249 -70.02 -32.56 0.56
CA GLY A 249 -69.33 -33.66 -0.13
C GLY A 249 -69.78 -33.92 -1.57
N ALA A 250 -69.07 -34.86 -2.20
CA ALA A 250 -69.60 -35.71 -3.27
C ALA A 250 -68.83 -37.03 -3.32
N ARG A 251 -69.54 -38.12 -3.02
CA ARG A 251 -69.23 -39.49 -3.46
C ARG A 251 -69.12 -39.52 -4.99
N ARG A 252 -68.27 -40.37 -5.56
CA ARG A 252 -68.66 -41.63 -6.22
C ARG A 252 -67.49 -42.31 -6.94
N ASP A 253 -67.54 -43.63 -6.79
CA ASP A 253 -67.03 -44.74 -7.59
C ASP A 253 -65.53 -45.07 -7.58
#